data_AF-X0WGZ2-F1
#
_entry.id   AF-X0WGZ2-F1
#
_cell.length_a   1.000
_cell.length_b   1.000
_cell.length_c   1.000
_cell.angle_alpha   90.00
_cell.angle_beta   90.00
_cell.angle_gamma   90.00
#
_symmetry.space_group_name_H-M   'P 1'
#
loop_
_entity.id
_entity.type
_entity.pdbx_description
1 polymer ?
#
loop_
_entity_poly.entity_id
_entity_poly.type
_entity_poly.pdbx_seq_one_letter_code
_entity_poly.pdbx_strand_id
1 'polypeptide(L)'
;GDRTAEAISPGQIELKVPAKYRGQKGRFISIVKATYLAEMPEITRERVRVSVRKLAVSEDKEQSEIALEAMGNASLDKVAALLNSSNREVRLRAARCMLNLGDDRGLNVLREIVMDKGSPYRVKALEAITVAASRNDAAAISRRLLRDDDFDIRLAAYETLRKLDDIAIAQRLIARNFYLEQIAQTKHKGIFVSRSGQPRIVLFGAPIYCRDDIFVQSADGDITINAPPGEKDVSIIRKHPTRPTVIG
;
A
#
# COMPACT_ATOMS: atom_id res chain seq x y z
N GLY A 1 -4.21 21.82 11.18
CA GLY A 1 -3.91 22.86 10.19
C GLY A 1 -5.12 23.76 10.05
N ASP A 2 -4.94 24.96 9.50
CA ASP A 2 -6.01 25.96 9.42
C ASP A 2 -7.26 25.41 8.72
N ARG A 3 -8.43 25.63 9.33
CA ARG A 3 -9.75 25.17 8.83
C ARG A 3 -9.94 23.64 8.77
N THR A 4 -9.20 22.87 9.58
CA THR A 4 -9.47 21.42 9.72
C THR A 4 -10.72 21.15 10.55
N ALA A 5 -10.96 21.98 11.57
CA ALA A 5 -12.12 21.90 12.45
C ALA A 5 -12.81 23.25 12.54
N GLU A 6 -14.13 23.25 12.48
CA GLU A 6 -14.99 24.42 12.66
C GLU A 6 -16.01 24.11 13.75
N ALA A 7 -16.13 25.01 14.73
CA ALA A 7 -17.09 24.86 15.81
C ALA A 7 -18.47 25.33 15.32
N ILE A 8 -19.44 24.42 15.30
CA ILE A 8 -20.82 24.72 14.88
C ILE A 8 -21.70 25.00 16.12
N SER A 9 -21.51 24.23 17.19
CA SER A 9 -22.21 24.40 18.46
C SER A 9 -21.40 23.79 19.63
N PRO A 10 -21.80 23.96 20.90
CA PRO A 10 -21.10 23.36 22.04
C PRO A 10 -20.96 21.84 21.99
N GLY A 11 -21.81 21.13 21.24
CA GLY A 11 -21.78 19.68 21.07
C GLY A 11 -21.39 19.22 19.67
N GLN A 12 -21.07 20.14 18.75
CA GLN A 12 -20.88 19.81 17.34
C GLN A 12 -19.68 20.55 16.74
N ILE A 13 -18.79 19.77 16.15
CA ILE A 13 -17.70 20.26 15.32
C ILE A 13 -17.86 19.71 13.90
N GLU A 14 -17.62 20.54 12.90
CA GLU A 14 -17.47 20.11 11.53
C GLU A 14 -15.98 19.87 11.24
N LEU A 15 -15.67 18.76 10.56
CA LEU A 15 -14.30 18.36 10.26
C LEU A 15 -14.08 18.27 8.76
N LYS A 16 -13.13 19.06 8.28
CA LYS A 16 -12.63 18.97 6.92
C LYS A 16 -11.40 18.06 6.87
N VAL A 17 -11.53 16.91 6.20
CA VAL A 17 -10.41 15.96 6.06
C VAL A 17 -9.23 16.63 5.34
N PRO A 18 -8.05 16.74 5.97
CA PRO A 18 -6.87 17.34 5.34
C PRO A 18 -6.44 16.59 4.09
N ALA A 19 -5.80 17.30 3.14
CA ALA A 19 -5.34 16.71 1.87
C ALA A 19 -4.47 15.46 2.08
N LYS A 20 -3.57 15.48 3.07
CA LYS A 20 -2.71 14.34 3.44
C LYS A 20 -3.46 13.07 3.87
N TYR A 21 -4.74 13.18 4.25
CA TYR A 21 -5.58 12.04 4.66
C TYR A 21 -6.68 11.68 3.65
N ARG A 22 -6.68 12.25 2.42
CA ARG A 22 -7.73 11.95 1.42
C ARG A 22 -7.91 10.45 1.15
N GLY A 23 -6.80 9.70 1.07
CA GLY A 23 -6.78 8.25 0.91
C GLY A 23 -6.86 7.46 2.22
N GLN A 24 -6.97 8.13 3.37
CA GLN A 24 -6.89 7.54 4.71
C GLN A 24 -7.92 8.15 5.67
N LYS A 25 -9.15 8.38 5.19
CA LYS A 25 -10.22 8.99 6.00
C LYS A 25 -10.43 8.26 7.32
N GLY A 26 -10.42 6.91 7.30
CA GLY A 26 -10.54 6.10 8.51
C GLY A 26 -9.46 6.40 9.55
N ARG A 27 -8.19 6.49 9.12
CA ARG A 27 -7.07 6.83 10.02
C ARG A 27 -7.24 8.23 10.61
N PHE A 28 -7.63 9.21 9.79
CA PHE A 28 -7.88 10.57 10.26
C PHE A 28 -8.97 10.60 11.34
N ILE A 29 -10.09 9.90 11.15
CA ILE A 29 -11.15 9.82 12.15
C ILE A 29 -10.65 9.14 13.43
N SER A 30 -9.84 8.10 13.33
CA SER A 30 -9.24 7.46 14.52
C SER A 30 -8.32 8.41 15.29
N ILE A 31 -7.51 9.22 14.59
CA ILE A 31 -6.66 10.24 15.22
C ILE A 31 -7.53 11.28 15.93
N VAL A 32 -8.55 11.82 15.25
CA VAL A 32 -9.48 12.81 15.84
C VAL A 32 -10.14 12.26 17.11
N LYS A 33 -10.60 11.01 17.10
CA LYS A 33 -11.20 10.36 18.28
C LYS A 33 -10.21 10.18 19.43
N ALA A 34 -8.92 10.11 19.12
CA ALA A 34 -7.85 9.99 20.12
C ALA A 34 -7.28 11.36 20.54
N THR A 35 -7.66 12.46 19.88
CA THR A 35 -7.24 13.81 20.23
C THR A 35 -7.95 14.28 21.49
N TYR A 36 -7.20 14.86 22.42
CA TYR A 36 -7.74 15.41 23.66
C TYR A 36 -8.04 16.90 23.51
N LEU A 37 -9.14 17.37 24.10
CA LEU A 37 -9.56 18.79 24.04
C LEU A 37 -8.76 19.70 24.98
N ALA A 38 -8.23 19.14 26.08
CA ALA A 38 -7.43 19.87 27.05
C ALA A 38 -5.99 19.36 27.06
N GLU A 39 -5.05 20.25 26.76
CA GLU A 39 -3.61 19.98 26.69
C GLU A 39 -2.88 20.74 27.80
N MET A 40 -2.64 20.07 28.93
CA MET A 40 -1.61 20.52 29.87
C MET A 40 -0.29 19.80 29.52
N PRO A 41 0.84 20.50 29.40
CA PRO A 41 2.11 19.89 28.97
C PRO A 41 2.53 18.68 29.81
N GLU A 42 2.27 18.68 31.11
CA GLU A 42 2.56 17.59 32.04
C GLU A 42 1.75 16.33 31.71
N ILE A 43 0.45 16.52 31.45
CA ILE A 43 -0.48 15.44 31.12
C ILE A 43 -0.12 14.86 29.75
N THR A 44 0.21 15.70 28.77
CA THR A 44 0.65 15.24 27.44
C THR A 44 1.93 14.42 27.55
N ARG A 45 2.91 14.87 28.35
CA ARG A 45 4.16 14.12 28.58
C ARG A 45 3.90 12.72 29.17
N GLU A 46 3.03 12.62 30.17
CA GLU A 46 2.70 11.31 30.76
C GLU A 46 1.92 10.42 29.79
N ARG A 47 0.98 10.98 29.02
CA ARG A 47 0.27 10.23 27.97
C ARG A 47 1.22 9.70 26.90
N VAL A 48 2.18 10.51 26.43
CA VAL A 48 3.23 10.05 25.51
C VAL A 48 3.99 8.88 26.14
N ARG A 49 4.42 9.01 27.40
CA ARG A 49 5.15 7.95 28.11
C ARG A 49 4.37 6.65 28.16
N VAL A 50 3.08 6.70 28.53
CA VAL A 50 2.21 5.53 28.62
C VAL A 50 2.00 4.91 27.23
N SER A 51 1.71 5.72 26.20
CA SER A 51 1.47 5.21 24.85
C SER A 51 2.72 4.61 24.21
N VAL A 52 3.91 5.17 24.43
CA VAL A 52 5.18 4.57 23.99
C VAL A 52 5.41 3.22 24.69
N ARG A 53 5.16 3.15 26.00
CA ARG A 53 5.27 1.88 26.74
C ARG A 53 4.31 0.85 26.17
N LYS A 54 3.03 1.21 25.96
CA LYS A 54 2.03 0.30 25.38
C LYS A 54 2.44 -0.13 23.97
N LEU A 55 2.88 0.77 23.11
CA LEU A 55 3.35 0.43 21.77
C LEU A 55 4.47 -0.62 21.78
N ALA A 56 5.34 -0.58 22.80
CA ALA A 56 6.45 -1.53 22.95
C ALA A 56 6.01 -2.93 23.43
N VAL A 57 5.00 -3.03 24.30
CA VAL A 57 4.70 -4.29 25.03
C VAL A 57 3.26 -4.80 24.91
N SER A 58 2.28 -3.98 24.50
CA SER A 58 0.88 -4.42 24.43
C SER A 58 0.60 -5.27 23.20
N GLU A 59 -0.51 -6.01 23.24
CA GLU A 59 -1.05 -6.70 22.07
C GLU A 59 -1.70 -5.68 21.11
N ASP A 60 -2.51 -4.76 21.63
CA ASP A 60 -3.08 -3.67 20.84
C ASP A 60 -2.08 -2.50 20.67
N LYS A 61 -1.15 -2.70 19.75
CA LYS A 61 -0.15 -1.70 19.36
C LYS A 61 -0.74 -0.61 18.46
N GLU A 62 -1.83 -0.89 17.76
CA GLU A 62 -2.43 0.07 16.82
C GLU A 62 -3.06 1.25 17.54
N GLN A 63 -3.80 1.00 18.63
CA GLN A 63 -4.39 2.08 19.42
C GLN A 63 -3.30 3.00 20.01
N SER A 64 -2.18 2.41 20.45
CA SER A 64 -1.05 3.16 21.00
C SER A 64 -0.38 4.05 19.95
N GLU A 65 -0.24 3.53 18.72
CA GLU A 65 0.29 4.28 17.58
C GLU A 65 -0.62 5.45 17.20
N ILE A 66 -1.94 5.25 17.14
CA ILE A 66 -2.92 6.30 16.86
C ILE A 66 -2.88 7.40 17.93
N ALA A 67 -2.77 7.01 19.20
CA ALA A 67 -2.65 7.97 20.30
C ALA A 67 -1.37 8.82 20.18
N LEU A 68 -0.24 8.21 19.80
CA LEU A 68 1.02 8.93 19.57
C LEU A 68 0.90 9.92 18.40
N GLU A 69 0.28 9.52 17.30
CA GLU A 69 -0.03 10.43 16.18
C GLU A 69 -0.94 11.59 16.61
N ALA A 70 -1.95 11.32 17.45
CA ALA A 70 -2.86 12.34 17.96
C ALA A 70 -2.17 13.35 18.89
N MET A 71 -1.14 12.94 19.64
CA MET A 71 -0.29 13.83 20.43
C MET A 71 0.73 14.62 19.59
N GLY A 72 0.88 14.26 18.31
CA GLY A 72 1.69 15.01 17.36
C GLY A 72 3.19 14.99 17.69
N ASN A 73 3.86 16.10 17.34
CA ASN A 73 5.32 16.21 17.39
C ASN A 73 5.91 16.06 18.80
N ALA A 74 5.11 16.29 19.85
CA ALA A 74 5.53 16.09 21.24
C ALA A 74 5.90 14.62 21.55
N SER A 75 5.45 13.67 20.72
CA SER A 75 5.76 12.25 20.88
C SER A 75 7.07 11.81 20.21
N LEU A 76 7.61 12.58 19.25
CA LEU A 76 8.66 12.14 18.32
C LEU A 76 9.91 11.62 19.03
N ASP A 77 10.44 12.35 20.02
CA ASP A 77 11.67 11.95 20.70
C ASP A 77 11.51 10.67 21.52
N LYS A 78 10.32 10.44 22.08
CA LYS A 78 10.04 9.20 22.82
C LYS A 78 9.76 8.03 21.88
N VAL A 79 9.11 8.27 20.74
CA VAL A 79 8.89 7.25 19.71
C VAL A 79 10.21 6.85 19.03
N ALA A 80 11.14 7.78 18.84
CA ALA A 80 12.44 7.52 18.24
C ALA A 80 13.24 6.42 18.96
N ALA A 81 13.08 6.30 20.28
CA ALA A 81 13.70 5.22 21.06
C ALA A 81 13.24 3.81 20.63
N LEU A 82 12.04 3.68 20.04
CA LEU A 82 11.49 2.41 19.58
C LEU A 82 11.96 1.99 18.17
N LEU A 83 12.63 2.89 17.43
CA LEU A 83 13.18 2.59 16.11
C LEU A 83 14.22 1.46 16.15
N ASN A 84 14.91 1.28 17.28
CA ASN A 84 15.91 0.22 17.48
C ASN A 84 15.38 -0.97 18.30
N SER A 85 14.05 -1.08 18.48
CA SER A 85 13.44 -2.21 19.21
C SER A 85 13.83 -3.54 18.58
N SER A 86 14.06 -4.59 19.39
CA SER A 86 14.28 -5.95 18.86
C SER A 86 13.02 -6.51 18.18
N ASN A 87 11.84 -6.05 18.60
CA ASN A 87 10.57 -6.44 18.01
C ASN A 87 10.32 -5.70 16.69
N ARG A 88 10.24 -6.48 15.60
CA ARG A 88 10.07 -5.99 14.21
C ARG A 88 8.75 -5.21 14.02
N GLU A 89 7.67 -5.62 14.67
CA GLU A 89 6.38 -4.90 14.59
C GLU A 89 6.47 -3.52 15.26
N VAL A 90 7.13 -3.46 16.41
CA VAL A 90 7.32 -2.22 17.16
C VAL A 90 8.13 -1.22 16.33
N ARG A 91 9.22 -1.68 15.68
CA ARG A 91 10.01 -0.84 14.76
C ARG A 91 9.17 -0.30 13.61
N LEU A 92 8.39 -1.16 12.94
CA LEU A 92 7.49 -0.76 11.85
C LEU A 92 6.55 0.37 12.31
N ARG A 93 5.86 0.17 13.43
CA ARG A 93 4.84 1.10 13.91
C ARG A 93 5.44 2.42 14.39
N ALA A 94 6.56 2.38 15.09
CA ALA A 94 7.29 3.57 15.49
C ALA A 94 7.74 4.38 14.26
N ALA A 95 8.32 3.71 13.27
CA ALA A 95 8.78 4.34 12.04
C ALA A 95 7.63 4.94 11.22
N ARG A 96 6.51 4.22 11.11
CA ARG A 96 5.27 4.71 10.46
C ARG A 96 4.69 5.93 11.18
N CYS A 97 4.59 5.87 12.51
CA CYS A 97 4.11 7.00 13.32
C CYS A 97 4.98 8.25 13.10
N MET A 98 6.31 8.11 13.15
CA MET A 98 7.23 9.21 12.93
C MET A 98 7.11 9.79 11.52
N LEU A 99 7.04 8.94 10.49
CA LEU A 99 6.88 9.39 9.11
C LEU A 99 5.54 10.12 8.90
N ASN A 100 4.45 9.63 9.50
CA ASN A 100 3.12 10.28 9.45
C ASN A 100 3.13 11.68 10.12
N LEU A 101 4.02 11.89 11.08
CA LEU A 101 4.26 13.17 11.75
C LEU A 101 5.28 14.05 11.01
N GLY A 102 5.86 13.57 9.91
CA GLY A 102 6.80 14.31 9.07
C GLY A 102 8.26 14.21 9.51
N ASP A 103 8.64 13.18 10.26
CA ASP A 103 10.02 12.93 10.68
C ASP A 103 10.68 11.81 9.86
N ASP A 104 11.69 12.19 9.07
CA ASP A 104 12.39 11.29 8.14
C ASP A 104 13.22 10.19 8.81
N ARG A 105 13.46 10.25 10.12
CA ARG A 105 14.04 9.10 10.85
C ARG A 105 13.16 7.85 10.68
N GLY A 106 11.84 8.04 10.59
CA GLY A 106 10.89 6.97 10.28
C GLY A 106 11.06 6.40 8.87
N LEU A 107 11.29 7.25 7.86
CA LEU A 107 11.51 6.82 6.48
C LEU A 107 12.73 5.89 6.35
N ASN A 108 13.82 6.20 7.05
CA ASN A 108 15.04 5.38 7.00
C ASN A 108 14.79 3.96 7.50
N VAL A 109 14.11 3.81 8.63
CA VAL A 109 13.78 2.49 9.20
C VAL A 109 12.77 1.76 8.33
N LEU A 110 11.76 2.43 7.78
CA LEU A 110 10.81 1.80 6.86
C LEU A 110 11.52 1.29 5.61
N ARG A 111 12.47 2.06 5.06
CA ARG A 111 13.28 1.63 3.92
C ARG A 111 14.06 0.36 4.22
N GLU A 112 14.67 0.25 5.40
CA GLU A 112 15.35 -0.98 5.84
C GLU A 112 14.38 -2.16 5.93
N ILE A 113 13.21 -1.97 6.55
CA ILE A 113 12.18 -3.02 6.70
C ILE A 113 11.69 -3.53 5.35
N VAL A 114 11.49 -2.65 4.37
CA VAL A 114 11.05 -3.01 3.01
C VAL A 114 12.12 -3.81 2.26
N MET A 115 13.38 -3.47 2.47
CA MET A 115 14.52 -4.11 1.79
C MET A 115 14.95 -5.42 2.44
N ASP A 116 14.62 -5.64 3.72
CA ASP A 116 14.89 -6.90 4.43
C ASP A 116 14.00 -8.04 3.91
N LYS A 117 14.60 -8.95 3.14
CA LYS A 117 13.94 -10.13 2.56
C LYS A 117 13.32 -11.06 3.60
N GLY A 118 13.83 -11.07 4.83
CA GLY A 118 13.32 -11.90 5.93
C GLY A 118 12.24 -11.22 6.77
N SER A 119 11.87 -9.98 6.45
CA SER A 119 10.86 -9.23 7.19
C SER A 119 9.44 -9.62 6.72
N PRO A 120 8.51 -9.96 7.64
CA PRO A 120 7.10 -10.15 7.28
C PRO A 120 6.36 -8.81 7.08
N TYR A 121 7.03 -7.68 7.32
CA TYR A 121 6.42 -6.34 7.31
C TYR A 121 6.74 -5.51 6.07
N ARG A 122 7.35 -6.12 5.05
CA ARG A 122 7.81 -5.42 3.84
C ARG A 122 6.69 -4.67 3.13
N VAL A 123 5.56 -5.34 2.87
CA VAL A 123 4.40 -4.71 2.22
C VAL A 123 3.86 -3.56 3.07
N LYS A 124 3.65 -3.78 4.38
CA LYS A 124 3.15 -2.75 5.31
C LYS A 124 4.07 -1.54 5.42
N ALA A 125 5.39 -1.76 5.36
CA ALA A 125 6.35 -0.67 5.37
C ALA A 125 6.32 0.12 4.05
N LEU A 126 6.16 -0.56 2.92
CA LEU A 126 5.98 0.11 1.63
C LEU A 126 4.69 0.93 1.59
N GLU A 127 3.58 0.39 2.09
CA GLU A 127 2.31 1.11 2.21
C GLU A 127 2.47 2.40 3.03
N ALA A 128 3.18 2.33 4.16
CA ALA A 128 3.48 3.50 4.99
C ALA A 128 4.29 4.56 4.23
N ILE A 129 5.30 4.14 3.46
CA ILE A 129 6.10 5.05 2.62
C ILE A 129 5.24 5.69 1.53
N THR A 130 4.43 4.90 0.81
CA THR A 130 3.53 5.38 -0.26
C THR A 130 2.56 6.43 0.24
N VAL A 131 2.16 6.31 1.49
CA VAL A 131 1.20 7.18 2.14
C VAL A 131 1.83 8.51 2.60
N ALA A 132 3.00 8.46 3.23
CA ALA A 132 3.51 9.58 4.01
C ALA A 132 4.85 10.16 3.54
N ALA A 133 5.64 9.40 2.76
CA ALA A 133 6.89 9.90 2.22
C ALA A 133 6.66 10.91 1.07
N SER A 134 7.73 11.61 0.70
CA SER A 134 7.71 12.42 -0.52
C SER A 134 7.45 11.54 -1.74
N ARG A 135 6.81 12.11 -2.78
CA ARG A 135 6.59 11.41 -4.05
C ARG A 135 7.88 10.83 -4.63
N ASN A 136 9.00 11.56 -4.50
CA ASN A 136 10.28 11.15 -5.04
C ASN A 136 10.86 9.94 -4.28
N ASP A 137 10.79 9.95 -2.95
CA ASP A 137 11.26 8.83 -2.13
C ASP A 137 10.43 7.57 -2.37
N ALA A 138 9.10 7.69 -2.36
CA ALA A 138 8.20 6.58 -2.63
C ALA A 138 8.46 6.00 -4.03
N ALA A 139 8.57 6.84 -5.06
CA ALA A 139 8.87 6.38 -6.42
C ALA A 139 10.25 5.71 -6.51
N ALA A 140 11.30 6.29 -5.93
CA ALA A 140 12.66 5.73 -5.98
C ALA A 140 12.73 4.35 -5.33
N ILE A 141 12.12 4.20 -4.15
CA ILE A 141 12.06 2.92 -3.43
C ILE A 141 11.25 1.89 -4.23
N SER A 142 10.05 2.25 -4.72
CA SER A 142 9.22 1.32 -5.48
C SER A 142 9.86 0.89 -6.80
N ARG A 143 10.53 1.78 -7.54
CA ARG A 143 11.26 1.39 -8.77
C ARG A 143 12.33 0.33 -8.50
N ARG A 144 13.02 0.40 -7.35
CA ARG A 144 13.98 -0.63 -6.94
C ARG A 144 13.29 -1.97 -6.68
N LEU A 145 12.14 -1.95 -6.02
CA LEU A 145 11.37 -3.13 -5.64
C LEU A 145 10.66 -3.83 -6.81
N LEU A 146 10.54 -3.20 -7.98
CA LEU A 146 10.10 -3.88 -9.20
C LEU A 146 11.00 -5.07 -9.57
N ARG A 147 12.24 -5.10 -9.09
CA ARG A 147 13.23 -6.17 -9.32
C ARG A 147 13.30 -7.17 -8.17
N ASP A 148 12.38 -7.09 -7.20
CA ASP A 148 12.35 -8.04 -6.10
C ASP A 148 11.98 -9.44 -6.60
N ASP A 149 12.55 -10.48 -6.00
CA ASP A 149 12.25 -11.88 -6.35
C ASP A 149 10.83 -12.28 -5.90
N ASP A 150 10.30 -11.64 -4.85
CA ASP A 150 8.95 -11.83 -4.35
C ASP A 150 7.92 -11.06 -5.20
N PHE A 151 6.92 -11.79 -5.73
CA PHE A 151 5.89 -11.19 -6.58
C PHE A 151 4.99 -10.23 -5.81
N ASP A 152 4.67 -10.50 -4.55
CA ASP A 152 3.79 -9.63 -3.76
C ASP A 152 4.45 -8.26 -3.54
N ILE A 153 5.78 -8.24 -3.37
CA ILE A 153 6.56 -7.01 -3.29
C ILE A 153 6.61 -6.28 -4.62
N ARG A 154 6.82 -6.99 -5.74
CA ARG A 154 6.76 -6.37 -7.08
C ARG A 154 5.39 -5.76 -7.36
N LEU A 155 4.32 -6.45 -6.96
CA LEU A 155 2.95 -5.97 -7.14
C LEU A 155 2.70 -4.72 -6.30
N ALA A 156 3.05 -4.72 -5.01
CA ALA A 156 2.90 -3.55 -4.14
C ALA A 156 3.73 -2.34 -4.62
N ALA A 157 4.93 -2.60 -5.16
CA ALA A 157 5.77 -1.58 -5.78
C ALA A 157 5.13 -0.97 -7.02
N TYR A 158 4.59 -1.81 -7.91
CA TYR A 158 3.83 -1.36 -9.07
C TYR A 158 2.60 -0.54 -8.66
N GLU A 159 1.82 -0.98 -7.67
CA GLU A 159 0.63 -0.23 -7.21
C GLU A 159 1.00 1.14 -6.66
N THR A 160 2.14 1.24 -5.98
CA THR A 160 2.68 2.52 -5.51
C THR A 160 3.03 3.42 -6.69
N LEU A 161 3.83 2.93 -7.64
CA LEU A 161 4.22 3.71 -8.82
C LEU A 161 3.03 4.16 -9.66
N ARG A 162 2.01 3.30 -9.75
CA ARG A 162 0.75 3.61 -10.43
C ARG A 162 -0.03 4.73 -9.74
N LYS A 163 -0.12 4.71 -8.41
CA LYS A 163 -0.73 5.81 -7.63
C LYS A 163 0.01 7.13 -7.80
N LEU A 164 1.30 7.07 -8.12
CA LEU A 164 2.16 8.24 -8.33
C LEU A 164 2.21 8.69 -9.79
N ASP A 165 1.49 8.02 -10.71
CA ASP A 165 1.59 8.21 -12.16
C ASP A 165 3.06 8.20 -12.64
N ASP A 166 3.80 7.18 -12.22
CA ASP A 166 5.23 7.08 -12.50
C ASP A 166 5.53 6.62 -13.94
N ILE A 167 6.52 7.26 -14.56
CA ILE A 167 6.96 6.99 -15.94
C ILE A 167 7.48 5.56 -16.16
N ALA A 168 7.81 4.82 -15.09
CA ALA A 168 8.22 3.42 -15.20
C ALA A 168 7.11 2.50 -15.72
N ILE A 169 5.85 2.94 -15.70
CA ILE A 169 4.68 2.19 -16.18
C ILE A 169 4.25 2.77 -17.54
N ALA A 170 4.52 2.01 -18.61
CA ALA A 170 3.95 2.33 -19.91
C ALA A 170 2.49 1.86 -19.95
N GLN A 171 1.56 2.73 -20.30
CA GLN A 171 0.13 2.43 -20.28
C GLN A 171 -0.52 2.64 -21.64
N ARG A 172 -1.37 1.71 -22.07
CA ARG A 172 -2.17 1.79 -23.30
C ARG A 172 -3.59 1.27 -23.08
N LEU A 173 -4.59 2.03 -23.52
CA LEU A 173 -5.97 1.55 -23.52
C LEU A 173 -6.16 0.47 -24.59
N ILE A 174 -6.76 -0.65 -24.22
CA ILE A 174 -7.08 -1.80 -25.05
C ILE A 174 -8.52 -2.25 -24.79
N ALA A 175 -9.13 -2.94 -25.76
CA ALA A 175 -10.48 -3.51 -25.63
C ALA A 175 -11.53 -2.52 -25.06
N ARG A 176 -11.39 -1.22 -25.37
CA ARG A 176 -12.21 -0.08 -24.93
C ARG A 176 -12.20 0.25 -23.43
N ASN A 177 -12.03 -0.71 -22.54
CA ASN A 177 -12.14 -0.49 -21.08
C ASN A 177 -11.02 -1.14 -20.24
N PHE A 178 -10.00 -1.72 -20.88
CA PHE A 178 -8.84 -2.26 -20.19
C PHE A 178 -7.61 -1.41 -20.45
N TYR A 179 -6.74 -1.31 -19.46
CA TYR A 179 -5.40 -0.77 -19.64
C TYR A 179 -4.39 -1.90 -19.69
N LEU A 180 -3.58 -1.92 -20.75
CA LEU A 180 -2.36 -2.70 -20.82
C LEU A 180 -1.25 -1.86 -20.21
N GLU A 181 -0.75 -2.26 -19.06
CA GLU A 181 0.32 -1.61 -18.33
C GLU A 181 1.58 -2.47 -18.41
N GLN A 182 2.72 -1.90 -18.78
CA GLN A 182 3.97 -2.63 -18.99
C GLN A 182 5.09 -2.05 -18.15
N ILE A 183 5.82 -2.95 -17.48
CA ILE A 183 6.94 -2.64 -16.62
C ILE A 183 8.18 -3.34 -17.17
N ALA A 184 8.94 -2.65 -18.00
CA ALA A 184 10.13 -3.22 -18.64
C ALA A 184 11.33 -3.35 -17.68
N GLN A 185 11.37 -2.56 -16.60
CA GLN A 185 12.53 -2.44 -15.70
C GLN A 185 12.67 -3.58 -14.68
N THR A 186 12.22 -4.79 -15.02
CA THR A 186 12.36 -5.98 -14.19
C THR A 186 12.75 -7.20 -15.01
N LYS A 187 13.62 -8.05 -14.43
CA LYS A 187 14.01 -9.34 -15.02
C LYS A 187 12.95 -10.42 -14.77
N HIS A 188 12.09 -10.23 -13.76
CA HIS A 188 11.07 -11.21 -13.39
C HIS A 188 9.83 -11.01 -14.24
N LYS A 189 9.47 -12.06 -15.00
CA LYS A 189 8.28 -12.04 -15.83
C LYS A 189 7.06 -12.37 -15.01
N GLY A 190 5.94 -11.72 -15.31
CA GLY A 190 4.68 -11.98 -14.63
C GLY A 190 3.53 -11.23 -15.28
N ILE A 191 2.32 -11.76 -15.12
CA ILE A 191 1.10 -11.13 -15.58
C ILE A 191 0.18 -10.97 -14.37
N PHE A 192 -0.28 -9.75 -14.14
CA PHE A 192 -1.30 -9.45 -13.15
C PHE A 192 -2.54 -8.89 -13.85
N VAL A 193 -3.73 -9.34 -13.47
CA VAL A 193 -4.98 -8.87 -14.04
C VAL A 193 -5.88 -8.41 -12.91
N SER A 194 -6.47 -7.23 -13.04
CA SER A 194 -7.49 -6.75 -12.11
C SER A 194 -8.66 -6.16 -12.87
N ARG A 195 -9.86 -6.50 -12.40
CA ARG A 195 -11.13 -5.91 -12.84
C ARG A 195 -11.70 -4.92 -11.83
N SER A 196 -11.10 -4.83 -10.65
CA SER A 196 -11.52 -3.91 -9.59
C SER A 196 -10.94 -2.51 -9.84
N GLY A 197 -11.76 -1.48 -9.63
CA GLY A 197 -11.40 -0.11 -9.96
C GLY A 197 -11.25 0.06 -11.48
N GLN A 198 -10.08 0.53 -11.93
CA GLN A 198 -9.74 0.66 -13.35
C GLN A 198 -9.23 -0.68 -13.91
N PRO A 199 -10.00 -1.36 -14.79
CA PRO A 199 -9.62 -2.69 -15.30
C PRO A 199 -8.31 -2.65 -16.06
N ARG A 200 -7.44 -3.64 -15.81
CA ARG A 200 -6.07 -3.63 -16.33
C ARG A 200 -5.42 -5.00 -16.37
N ILE A 201 -4.50 -5.14 -17.32
CA ILE A 201 -3.55 -6.24 -17.49
C ILE A 201 -2.17 -5.63 -17.36
N VAL A 202 -1.37 -6.16 -16.44
CA VAL A 202 -0.04 -5.65 -16.12
C VAL A 202 0.98 -6.71 -16.52
N LEU A 203 1.91 -6.30 -17.38
CA LEU A 203 3.01 -7.11 -17.86
C LEU A 203 4.30 -6.71 -17.12
N PHE A 204 4.77 -7.59 -16.25
CA PHE A 204 6.09 -7.47 -15.63
C PHE A 204 7.13 -8.11 -16.54
N GLY A 205 8.18 -7.34 -16.85
CA GLY A 205 9.27 -7.75 -17.71
C GLY A 205 8.90 -7.70 -19.19
N ALA A 206 9.93 -7.57 -20.03
CA ALA A 206 9.82 -7.61 -21.48
C ALA A 206 11.07 -8.28 -22.07
N PRO A 207 10.95 -8.98 -23.22
CA PRO A 207 9.72 -9.36 -23.91
C PRO A 207 9.00 -10.54 -23.23
N ILE A 208 7.66 -10.52 -23.29
CA ILE A 208 6.80 -11.68 -22.98
C ILE A 208 6.34 -12.25 -24.31
N TYR A 209 6.64 -13.52 -24.55
CA TYR A 209 6.27 -14.21 -25.78
C TYR A 209 5.10 -15.14 -25.50
N CYS A 210 4.04 -15.02 -26.31
CA CYS A 210 3.08 -16.10 -26.45
C CYS A 210 3.73 -17.20 -27.29
N ARG A 211 3.54 -18.45 -26.89
CA ARG A 211 3.89 -19.61 -27.72
C ARG A 211 2.61 -20.13 -28.36
N ASP A 212 2.75 -20.84 -29.46
CA ASP A 212 1.69 -21.68 -29.98
C ASP A 212 1.54 -22.94 -29.11
N ASP A 213 0.54 -23.77 -29.43
CA ASP A 213 0.23 -25.01 -28.72
C ASP A 213 -0.11 -24.80 -27.23
N ILE A 214 -1.00 -23.84 -26.96
CA ILE A 214 -1.45 -23.54 -25.60
C ILE A 214 -2.78 -24.26 -25.36
N PHE A 215 -2.83 -25.09 -24.33
CA PHE A 215 -4.08 -25.57 -23.74
C PHE A 215 -4.08 -25.29 -22.23
N VAL A 216 -4.97 -24.41 -21.79
CA VAL A 216 -5.14 -24.05 -20.38
C VAL A 216 -6.61 -24.18 -20.02
N GLN A 217 -6.90 -24.87 -18.92
CA GLN A 217 -8.24 -24.97 -18.37
C GLN A 217 -8.24 -24.43 -16.93
N SER A 218 -9.25 -23.63 -16.58
CA SER A 218 -9.46 -23.19 -15.21
C SER A 218 -9.74 -24.38 -14.29
N ALA A 219 -9.46 -24.23 -12.98
CA ALA A 219 -9.63 -25.31 -12.02
C ALA A 219 -11.08 -25.84 -11.92
N ASP A 220 -12.07 -24.98 -12.20
CA ASP A 220 -13.50 -25.32 -12.26
C ASP A 220 -13.93 -25.86 -13.64
N GLY A 221 -13.05 -25.84 -14.64
CA GLY A 221 -13.34 -26.31 -16.00
C GLY A 221 -14.18 -25.37 -16.85
N ASP A 222 -14.58 -24.21 -16.31
CA ASP A 222 -15.50 -23.27 -16.94
C ASP A 222 -14.86 -22.41 -18.02
N ILE A 223 -13.53 -22.23 -17.98
CA ILE A 223 -12.77 -21.48 -18.96
C ILE A 223 -11.73 -22.41 -19.58
N THR A 224 -11.75 -22.53 -20.90
CA THR A 224 -10.70 -23.19 -21.68
C THR A 224 -10.09 -22.19 -22.64
N ILE A 225 -8.77 -22.07 -22.62
CA ILE A 225 -7.98 -21.29 -23.56
C ILE A 225 -7.22 -22.30 -24.41
N ASN A 226 -7.46 -22.28 -25.72
CA ASN A 226 -6.83 -23.18 -26.67
C ASN A 226 -6.21 -22.38 -27.83
N ALA A 227 -4.98 -22.70 -28.20
CA ALA A 227 -4.30 -22.15 -29.36
C ALA A 227 -3.45 -23.27 -29.99
N PRO A 228 -4.00 -24.04 -30.95
CA PRO A 228 -3.27 -25.13 -31.61
C PRO A 228 -2.00 -24.65 -32.33
N PRO A 229 -1.05 -25.55 -32.62
CA PRO A 229 0.16 -25.21 -33.38
C PRO A 229 -0.17 -24.54 -34.72
N GLY A 230 0.50 -23.42 -35.01
CA GLY A 230 0.34 -22.69 -36.27
C GLY A 230 -0.93 -21.83 -36.39
N GLU A 231 -1.83 -21.83 -35.40
CA GLU A 231 -2.95 -20.90 -35.39
C GLU A 231 -2.52 -19.48 -34.98
N LYS A 232 -3.14 -18.47 -35.62
CA LYS A 232 -2.87 -17.05 -35.33
C LYS A 232 -3.76 -16.49 -34.22
N ASP A 233 -4.83 -17.21 -33.90
CA ASP A 233 -5.85 -16.79 -32.97
C ASP A 233 -5.86 -17.72 -31.75
N VAL A 234 -6.31 -17.18 -30.62
CA VAL A 234 -6.50 -17.95 -29.38
C VAL A 234 -8.00 -18.10 -29.16
N SER A 235 -8.46 -19.33 -29.05
CA SER A 235 -9.85 -19.65 -28.72
C SER A 235 -10.06 -19.59 -27.21
N ILE A 236 -11.06 -18.83 -26.75
CA ILE A 236 -11.48 -18.80 -25.36
C ILE A 236 -12.91 -19.35 -25.28
N ILE A 237 -13.05 -20.52 -24.67
CA ILE A 237 -14.33 -21.17 -24.45
C ILE A 237 -14.76 -20.89 -23.02
N ARG A 238 -15.96 -20.35 -22.83
CA ARG A 238 -16.59 -20.23 -21.51
C ARG A 238 -17.83 -21.12 -21.44
N LYS A 239 -17.82 -22.10 -20.53
CA LYS A 239 -19.00 -22.90 -20.20
C LYS A 239 -19.85 -22.12 -19.19
N HIS A 240 -21.16 -22.05 -19.44
CA HIS A 240 -22.08 -21.41 -18.52
C HIS A 240 -22.52 -22.45 -17.46
N PRO A 241 -22.44 -22.14 -16.16
CA PRO A 241 -22.66 -23.14 -15.09
C PRO A 241 -24.06 -23.77 -15.11
N THR A 242 -25.04 -23.12 -15.75
CA THR A 242 -26.42 -23.62 -15.90
C THR A 242 -26.87 -23.84 -17.36
N ARG A 243 -25.99 -23.64 -18.35
CA ARG A 243 -26.32 -23.88 -19.77
C ARG A 243 -25.11 -24.52 -20.48
N PRO A 244 -25.20 -25.78 -20.94
CA PRO A 244 -24.08 -26.49 -21.56
C PRO A 244 -23.66 -25.95 -22.93
N THR A 245 -24.34 -24.92 -23.43
CA THR A 245 -23.99 -24.25 -24.69
C THR A 245 -22.72 -23.44 -24.52
N VAL A 246 -21.70 -23.82 -25.28
CA VAL A 246 -20.45 -23.09 -25.48
C VAL A 246 -20.77 -21.71 -26.05
N ILE A 247 -20.36 -20.65 -25.36
CA ILE A 247 -20.33 -19.30 -25.91
C ILE A 247 -18.87 -19.06 -26.31
N GLY A 248 -18.65 -18.95 -27.63
CA GLY A 248 -17.37 -18.58 -28.23
C GLY A 248 -17.23 -17.08 -28.39
#